data_AF-A0A3D2P7F3-F1
#
_entry.id   AF-A0A3D2P7F3-F1
#
_cell.length_a   1.000
_cell.length_b   1.000
_cell.length_c   1.000
_cell.angle_alpha   90.00
_cell.angle_beta   90.00
_cell.angle_gamma   90.00
#
_symmetry.space_group_name_H-M   'P 1'
#
loop_
_entity.id
_entity.type
_entity.pdbx_description
1 polymer ?
#
loop_
_entity_poly.entity_id
_entity_poly.type
_entity_poly.pdbx_seq_one_letter_code
_entity_poly.pdbx_strand_id
1 'polypeptide(L)'
;MKSKEFKRWRKAHGLNQTKAARKLGLKLRTVQYYEKGERKGKPLEIPKAVSLACFAISCGIEDVDFSQPKGQPVLKDKGFFKINPIDTDV
;
A
#
# COMPACT_ATOMS: atom_id res chain seq x y z
N MET A 1 -5.66 -7.68 -5.86
CA MET A 1 -4.78 -8.42 -4.93
C MET A 1 -5.62 -9.38 -4.08
N LYS A 2 -5.22 -10.64 -3.98
CA LYS A 2 -5.87 -11.68 -3.16
C LYS A 2 -5.32 -11.65 -1.73
N SER A 3 -6.06 -12.25 -0.79
CA SER A 3 -5.67 -12.34 0.64
C SER A 3 -4.24 -12.87 0.85
N LYS A 4 -3.87 -13.95 0.15
CA LYS A 4 -2.53 -14.56 0.24
C LYS A 4 -1.43 -13.61 -0.29
N GLU A 5 -1.71 -12.85 -1.34
CA GLU A 5 -0.80 -11.88 -1.93
C GLU A 5 -0.55 -10.71 -0.97
N PHE A 6 -1.62 -10.20 -0.32
CA PHE A 6 -1.49 -9.14 0.68
C PHE A 6 -0.65 -9.56 1.89
N LYS A 7 -0.85 -10.79 2.38
CA LYS A 7 -0.03 -11.34 3.47
C LYS A 7 1.44 -11.48 3.06
N ARG A 8 1.71 -11.92 1.82
CA ARG A 8 3.07 -12.01 1.27
C ARG A 8 3.72 -10.64 1.15
N TRP A 9 3.03 -9.67 0.55
CA TRP A 9 3.47 -8.28 0.45
C TRP A 9 3.85 -7.73 1.83
N ARG A 10 2.96 -7.85 2.83
CA ARG A 10 3.21 -7.34 4.18
C ARG A 10 4.47 -7.94 4.79
N LYS A 11 4.65 -9.26 4.65
CA LYS A 11 5.81 -9.97 5.17
C LYS A 11 7.10 -9.60 4.43
N ALA A 12 7.06 -9.44 3.12
CA ALA A 12 8.20 -9.01 2.31
C ALA A 12 8.70 -7.61 2.72
N HIS A 13 7.79 -6.70 3.12
CA HIS A 13 8.14 -5.37 3.64
C HIS A 13 8.50 -5.36 5.14
N GLY A 14 8.64 -6.52 5.80
CA GLY A 14 8.99 -6.60 7.22
C GLY A 14 7.93 -6.00 8.17
N LEU A 15 6.69 -5.83 7.69
CA LEU A 15 5.63 -5.18 8.45
C LEU A 15 4.89 -6.19 9.33
N ASN A 16 4.65 -5.86 10.59
CA ASN A 16 3.62 -6.53 11.39
C ASN A 16 2.23 -5.96 11.00
N GLN A 17 1.14 -6.62 11.43
CA GLN A 17 -0.22 -6.19 11.05
C GLN A 17 -0.52 -4.75 11.49
N THR A 18 -0.05 -4.33 12.67
CA THR A 18 -0.22 -2.96 13.20
C THR A 18 0.55 -1.93 12.38
N LYS A 19 1.80 -2.21 11.99
CA LYS A 19 2.61 -1.33 11.14
C LYS A 19 1.99 -1.19 9.76
N ALA A 20 1.52 -2.28 9.17
CA ALA A 20 0.82 -2.25 7.88
C ALA A 20 -0.48 -1.43 7.95
N ALA A 21 -1.25 -1.60 9.02
CA ALA A 21 -2.46 -0.81 9.26
C ALA A 21 -2.15 0.69 9.30
N ARG A 22 -1.11 1.08 10.05
CA ARG A 22 -0.67 2.47 10.12
C ARG A 22 -0.21 3.01 8.76
N LYS A 23 0.64 2.29 8.03
CA LYS A 23 1.13 2.72 6.71
C LYS A 23 0.01 2.88 5.68
N LEU A 24 -1.01 2.02 5.73
CA LEU A 24 -2.13 2.06 4.79
C LEU A 24 -3.27 3.00 5.23
N GLY A 25 -3.18 3.63 6.41
CA GLY A 25 -4.28 4.42 6.97
C GLY A 25 -5.52 3.59 7.33
N LEU A 26 -5.34 2.32 7.69
CA LEU A 26 -6.43 1.38 7.99
C LEU A 26 -6.49 1.03 9.48
N LYS A 27 -7.66 0.58 9.93
CA LYS A 27 -7.80 -0.08 11.24
C LYS A 27 -7.10 -1.44 11.20
N LEU A 28 -6.45 -1.84 12.30
CA LEU A 28 -5.77 -3.16 12.43
C LEU A 28 -6.68 -4.32 12.01
N ARG A 29 -7.95 -4.28 12.44
CA ARG A 29 -8.94 -5.31 12.13
C ARG A 29 -9.24 -5.41 10.63
N THR A 30 -9.13 -4.32 9.87
CA THR A 30 -9.28 -4.34 8.41
C THR A 30 -8.14 -5.12 7.75
N VAL A 31 -6.89 -4.90 8.19
CA VAL A 31 -5.72 -5.68 7.73
C VAL A 31 -5.91 -7.17 8.01
N GLN A 32 -6.40 -7.51 9.20
CA GLN A 32 -6.69 -8.91 9.57
C GLN A 32 -7.76 -9.54 8.65
N TYR A 33 -8.84 -8.82 8.34
CA TYR A 33 -9.86 -9.32 7.41
C TYR A 33 -9.30 -9.51 6.00
N TYR A 34 -8.46 -8.60 5.51
CA TYR A 34 -7.79 -8.78 4.21
C TYR A 34 -6.84 -9.97 4.18
N GLU A 35 -6.09 -10.22 5.27
CA GLU A 35 -5.25 -11.42 5.34
C GLU A 35 -6.08 -12.70 5.45
N LYS A 36 -7.20 -12.67 6.16
CA LYS A 36 -8.10 -13.81 6.28
C LYS A 36 -8.88 -14.07 4.99
N GLY A 37 -9.15 -13.03 4.21
CA GLY A 37 -9.99 -13.09 3.00
C GLY A 37 -11.49 -13.12 3.29
N GLU A 38 -11.91 -12.82 4.52
CA GLU A 38 -13.31 -12.82 4.92
C GLU A 38 -13.60 -11.88 6.09
N ARG A 39 -14.86 -11.47 6.20
CA ARG A 39 -15.42 -10.69 7.30
C ARG A 39 -16.73 -11.33 7.75
N LYS A 40 -16.77 -11.79 9.01
CA LYS A 40 -17.94 -12.46 9.60
C LYS A 40 -18.43 -13.65 8.73
N GLY A 41 -17.49 -14.48 8.24
CA GLY A 41 -17.79 -15.64 7.40
C GLY A 41 -18.18 -15.32 5.95
N LYS A 42 -18.23 -14.05 5.56
CA LYS A 42 -18.44 -13.65 4.16
C LYS A 42 -17.10 -13.38 3.49
N PRO A 43 -16.85 -13.85 2.25
CA PRO A 43 -15.67 -13.48 1.49
C PRO A 43 -15.51 -11.97 1.43
N LEU A 44 -14.28 -11.50 1.63
CA LEU A 44 -13.93 -10.08 1.56
C LEU A 44 -12.78 -9.90 0.57
N GLU A 45 -13.06 -9.15 -0.48
CA GLU A 45 -12.04 -8.73 -1.42
C GLU A 45 -11.29 -7.49 -0.92
N ILE A 46 -10.05 -7.37 -1.37
CA ILE A 46 -9.22 -6.20 -1.07
C ILE A 46 -9.56 -5.11 -2.08
N PRO A 47 -10.01 -3.92 -1.66
CA PRO A 47 -10.36 -2.84 -2.57
C PRO A 47 -9.19 -2.43 -3.48
N LYS A 48 -9.52 -1.91 -4.67
CA LYS A 48 -8.53 -1.37 -5.62
C LYS A 48 -7.64 -0.30 -4.96
N ALA A 49 -8.23 0.62 -4.18
CA ALA A 49 -7.50 1.66 -3.46
C ALA A 49 -6.41 1.09 -2.54
N VAL A 50 -6.72 0.02 -1.80
CA VAL A 50 -5.74 -0.63 -0.90
C VAL A 50 -4.66 -1.35 -1.71
N SER A 51 -5.03 -1.99 -2.82
CA SER A 51 -4.05 -2.63 -3.70
C SER A 51 -3.08 -1.61 -4.31
N LEU A 52 -3.57 -0.45 -4.74
CA LEU A 52 -2.74 0.65 -5.24
C LEU A 52 -1.86 1.25 -4.14
N ALA A 53 -2.38 1.43 -2.92
CA ALA A 53 -1.58 1.88 -1.79
C ALA A 53 -0.46 0.90 -1.42
N CYS A 54 -0.72 -0.41 -1.51
CA CYS A 54 0.33 -1.42 -1.30
C CYS A 54 1.44 -1.30 -2.36
N PHE A 55 1.07 -1.08 -3.63
CA PHE A 55 2.01 -0.86 -4.71
C PHE A 55 2.81 0.44 -4.51
N ALA A 56 2.16 1.54 -4.14
CA ALA A 56 2.84 2.80 -3.83
C ALA A 56 3.89 2.64 -2.73
N ILE A 57 3.55 1.94 -1.63
CA ILE A 57 4.51 1.61 -0.56
C ILE A 57 5.65 0.73 -1.08
N SER A 58 5.38 -0.20 -2.00
CA SER A 58 6.44 -1.00 -2.64
C SER A 58 7.40 -0.14 -3.46
N CYS A 59 6.92 0.96 -4.04
CA CYS A 59 7.73 1.97 -4.71
C CYS A 59 8.39 2.98 -3.76
N GLY A 60 8.21 2.85 -2.44
CA GLY A 60 8.73 3.79 -1.44
C GLY A 60 7.89 5.07 -1.29
N ILE A 61 6.70 5.12 -1.88
CA ILE A 61 5.77 6.25 -1.79
C ILE A 61 4.82 5.99 -0.62
N GLU A 62 4.98 6.74 0.47
CA GLU A 62 4.14 6.63 1.66
C GLU A 62 3.21 7.83 1.86
N ASP A 63 3.47 8.93 1.15
CA ASP A 63 2.72 10.18 1.28
C ASP A 63 2.78 10.96 -0.06
N VAL A 64 1.77 11.77 -0.33
CA VAL A 64 1.59 12.50 -1.60
C VAL A 64 1.12 13.91 -1.32
N ASP A 65 1.84 14.89 -1.85
CA ASP A 65 1.47 16.31 -1.82
C ASP A 65 0.56 16.65 -3.01
N PHE A 66 -0.61 17.19 -2.72
CA PHE A 66 -1.59 17.64 -3.72
C PHE A 66 -1.65 19.17 -3.87
N SER A 67 -0.62 19.89 -3.40
CA SER A 67 -0.48 21.34 -3.63
C SER A 67 -0.47 21.73 -5.11
N GLN A 68 -0.12 20.79 -6.00
CA GLN A 68 -0.17 20.90 -7.46
C GLN A 68 -1.12 19.84 -8.07
N PRO A 69 -1.74 20.10 -9.24
CA PRO A 69 -2.85 19.32 -9.77
C PRO A 69 -2.55 17.84 -10.08
N LYS A 70 -1.29 17.45 -10.25
CA LYS A 70 -0.90 16.07 -10.59
C LYS A 70 -0.58 15.18 -9.37
N GLY A 71 -0.45 15.75 -8.17
CA GLY A 71 0.05 15.05 -6.99
C GLY A 71 1.53 14.67 -7.11
N GLN A 72 2.34 14.91 -6.07
CA GLN A 72 3.76 14.56 -6.07
C GLN A 72 4.10 13.67 -4.86
N PRO A 73 4.87 12.58 -5.04
CA PRO A 73 5.26 11.73 -3.92
C PRO A 73 6.18 12.48 -2.96
N VAL A 74 5.88 12.41 -1.65
CA VAL A 74 6.73 12.98 -0.60
C VAL A 74 7.78 11.95 -0.22
N LEU A 75 9.00 12.13 -0.75
CA LEU A 75 10.13 11.24 -0.50
C LEU A 75 10.80 11.58 0.85
N LYS A 76 10.69 10.69 1.84
CA LYS A 76 11.34 10.87 3.16
C LYS A 76 12.83 10.52 3.17
N ASP A 77 13.29 9.70 2.23
CA ASP A 77 14.70 9.31 2.08
C ASP A 77 15.17 9.51 0.64
N LYS A 78 16.11 10.44 0.42
CA LYS A 78 16.71 10.74 -0.91
C LYS A 78 17.60 9.62 -1.48
N GLY A 79 17.61 8.42 -0.89
CA GLY A 79 18.63 7.40 -1.14
C GLY A 79 18.17 6.05 -1.69
N PHE A 80 16.88 5.71 -1.67
CA PHE A 80 16.51 4.29 -1.81
C PHE A 80 15.85 3.86 -3.13
N PHE A 81 15.32 4.75 -3.96
CA PHE A 81 14.74 4.34 -5.25
C PHE A 81 14.82 5.46 -6.29
N LYS A 82 15.57 5.23 -7.38
CA LYS A 82 15.44 6.01 -8.62
C LYS A 82 14.20 5.50 -9.33
N ILE A 83 13.06 6.18 -9.17
CA ILE A 83 11.99 6.07 -10.16
C ILE A 83 12.56 6.69 -11.43
N ASN A 84 12.82 5.89 -12.47
CA ASN A 84 13.15 6.44 -13.79
C ASN A 84 11.87 7.11 -14.31
N PRO A 85 11.82 8.45 -14.47
CA PRO A 85 10.59 9.17 -14.81
C PRO A 85 10.19 9.06 -16.29
N ILE A 86 10.55 7.98 -17.00
CA ILE A 86 10.49 7.96 -18.47
C ILE A 86 9.08 7.71 -19.04
N ASP A 87 8.10 7.24 -18.26
CA ASP A 87 6.79 6.86 -18.83
C ASP A 87 5.62 7.82 -18.50
N THR A 88 5.89 9.07 -18.11
CA THR A 88 4.80 10.06 -17.89
C THR A 88 4.60 11.09 -19.00
N ASP A 89 5.33 11.00 -20.11
CA ASP A 89 5.08 11.81 -21.30
C ASP A 89 4.95 10.92 -22.55
N VAL A 90 3.72 10.46 -22.81
CA VAL A 90 3.19 10.16 -24.17
C VAL A 90 1.76 10.65 -24.24
#